data_AF-A0A7J2PRL4-F1
#
_entry.id   AF-A0A7J2PRL4-F1
#
_cell.length_a   1.000
_cell.length_b   1.000
_cell.length_c   1.000
_cell.angle_alpha   90.00
_cell.angle_beta   90.00
_cell.angle_gamma   90.00
#
_symmetry.space_group_name_H-M   'P 1'
#
loop_
_entity.id
_entity.type
_entity.pdbx_description
1 polymer ?
#
loop_
_entity_poly.entity_id
_entity_poly.type
_entity_poly.pdbx_seq_one_letter_code
_entity_poly.pdbx_strand_id
1 'polypeptide(L)'
;MHEKGRILIKKAIKNGEVIGLDKSCEYLSCHEKLEDCTFCYCLFYPCNDPQTGGYEKLHSRTGKPIWACSSCIFAHKTKNAKK
;
A
#
# COMPACT_ATOMS: atom_id res chain seq x y z
N MET A 1 9.91 -9.76 0.46
CA MET A 1 9.47 -8.44 0.97
C MET A 1 10.66 -7.49 1.12
N HIS A 2 10.60 -6.31 0.50
CA HIS A 2 11.70 -5.35 0.41
C HIS A 2 12.09 -4.76 1.78
N GLU A 3 13.38 -4.84 2.14
CA GLU A 3 13.94 -4.30 3.39
C GLU A 3 13.66 -2.80 3.58
N LYS A 4 13.76 -2.02 2.50
CA LYS A 4 13.49 -0.58 2.50
C LYS A 4 12.09 -0.24 3.02
N GLY A 5 11.07 -1.02 2.64
CA GLY A 5 9.70 -0.79 3.11
C GLY A 5 9.56 -0.98 4.62
N ARG A 6 10.26 -1.96 5.21
CA ARG A 6 10.26 -2.18 6.67
C ARG A 6 10.92 -1.03 7.41
N ILE A 7 12.01 -0.46 6.87
CA ILE A 7 12.69 0.69 7.45
C ILE A 7 11.76 1.91 7.46
N LEU A 8 11.06 2.17 6.35
CA LEU A 8 10.12 3.29 6.23
C LEU A 8 8.94 3.15 7.21
N ILE A 9 8.35 1.95 7.33
CA ILE A 9 7.28 1.71 8.32
C ILE A 9 7.78 1.97 9.74
N LYS A 10 8.95 1.42 10.11
CA LYS A 10 9.53 1.62 11.44
C LYS A 10 9.81 3.09 11.74
N LYS A 11 10.29 3.84 10.73
CA LYS A 11 10.55 5.27 10.85
C LYS A 11 9.25 6.05 11.07
N ALA A 12 8.22 5.80 10.27
CA ALA A 12 6.91 6.46 10.40
C ALA A 12 6.29 6.21 11.79
N ILE A 13 6.33 4.97 12.28
CA ILE A 13 5.86 4.61 13.63
C ILE A 13 6.67 5.33 14.71
N LYS A 14 8.01 5.35 14.59
CA LYS A 14 8.89 6.03 15.54
C LYS A 14 8.65 7.54 15.59
N ASN A 15 8.38 8.15 14.44
CA ASN A 15 8.19 9.58 14.30
C ASN A 15 6.76 10.06 14.64
N GLY A 16 5.82 9.14 14.89
CA GLY A 16 4.43 9.49 15.12
C GLY A 16 3.69 9.94 13.85
N GLU A 17 4.19 9.58 12.67
CA GLU A 17 3.60 9.91 11.35
C GLU A 17 2.41 9.01 11.00
N VAL A 18 1.85 8.29 11.98
CA VAL A 18 0.70 7.39 11.82
C VAL A 18 -0.59 8.19 11.96
N ILE A 19 -1.23 8.48 10.83
CA ILE A 19 -2.43 9.34 10.78
C ILE A 19 -3.75 8.56 10.89
N GLY A 20 -3.74 7.25 10.60
CA GLY A 20 -4.97 6.45 10.55
C GLY A 20 -5.85 6.80 9.35
N LEU A 21 -7.18 6.60 9.46
CA LEU A 21 -8.13 6.94 8.41
C LEU A 21 -8.35 8.45 8.33
N ASP A 22 -7.98 9.06 7.21
CA ASP A 22 -8.19 10.49 6.96
C ASP A 22 -9.52 10.74 6.25
N LYS A 23 -10.52 11.21 7.00
CA LYS A 23 -11.86 11.57 6.47
C LYS A 23 -11.88 12.85 5.64
N SER A 24 -10.82 13.65 5.70
CA SER A 24 -10.69 14.91 4.95
C SER A 24 -10.00 14.75 3.60
N CYS A 25 -9.41 13.57 3.34
CA CYS A 25 -8.74 13.26 2.08
C CYS A 25 -9.72 13.35 0.90
N GLU A 26 -9.40 14.19 -0.08
CA GLU A 26 -10.20 14.39 -1.30
C GLU A 26 -10.39 13.11 -2.13
N TYR A 27 -9.46 12.15 -2.00
CA TYR A 27 -9.49 10.87 -2.71
C TYR A 27 -10.21 9.76 -1.94
N LEU A 28 -10.71 10.02 -0.74
CA LEU A 28 -11.35 8.99 0.09
C LEU A 28 -12.58 8.38 -0.58
N SER A 29 -13.33 9.17 -1.34
CA SER A 29 -14.50 8.69 -2.12
C SER A 29 -14.13 7.71 -3.22
N CYS A 30 -12.92 7.82 -3.78
CA CYS A 30 -12.39 6.91 -4.79
C CYS A 30 -11.79 5.64 -4.19
N HIS A 31 -11.50 5.63 -2.89
CA HIS A 31 -10.86 4.51 -2.20
C HIS A 31 -11.81 3.89 -1.17
N GLU A 32 -12.60 2.91 -1.61
CA GLU A 32 -13.53 2.19 -0.76
C GLU A 32 -12.82 1.18 0.16
N LYS A 33 -13.41 0.92 1.35
CA LYS A 33 -13.01 -0.16 2.28
C LYS A 33 -11.57 -0.04 2.85
N LEU A 34 -11.00 1.16 2.83
CA LEU A 34 -9.73 1.42 3.52
C LEU A 34 -9.96 1.52 5.03
N GLU A 35 -9.02 1.01 5.82
CA GLU A 35 -9.02 1.15 7.28
C GLU A 35 -8.01 2.20 7.75
N ASP A 36 -7.03 2.55 6.89
CA ASP A 36 -5.89 3.38 7.25
C ASP A 36 -5.34 4.12 6.02
N CYS A 37 -4.96 5.38 6.19
CA CYS A 37 -4.38 6.25 5.15
C CYS A 37 -2.90 6.59 5.42
N THR A 38 -2.28 6.03 6.47
CA THR A 38 -0.88 6.28 6.83
C THR A 38 0.06 5.99 5.67
N PHE A 39 -0.24 4.97 4.87
CA PHE A 39 0.48 4.65 3.66
C PHE A 39 -0.48 4.62 2.46
N CYS A 40 -0.57 5.72 1.71
CA CYS A 40 -1.37 5.80 0.49
C CYS A 40 -0.81 4.97 -0.68
N TYR A 41 0.39 4.38 -0.54
CA TYR A 41 0.98 3.50 -1.54
C TYR A 41 1.73 2.33 -0.89
N CYS A 42 1.91 1.25 -1.65
CA CYS A 42 2.65 0.09 -1.18
C CYS A 42 4.15 0.37 -1.12
N LEU A 43 4.69 0.44 0.10
CA LEU A 43 6.13 0.60 0.36
C LEU A 43 6.99 -0.60 -0.07
N PHE A 44 6.36 -1.68 -0.50
CA PHE A 44 7.01 -2.91 -0.94
C PHE A 44 6.89 -3.12 -2.45
N TYR A 45 6.41 -2.14 -3.22
CA TYR A 45 6.22 -2.32 -4.66
C TYR A 45 7.56 -2.51 -5.42
N PRO A 46 7.62 -3.46 -6.38
CA PRO A 46 6.70 -4.58 -6.55
C PRO A 46 6.97 -5.66 -5.50
N CYS A 47 5.94 -6.10 -4.76
CA CYS A 47 6.13 -7.09 -3.71
C CYS A 47 6.06 -8.54 -4.22
N ASN A 48 5.45 -8.73 -5.40
CA ASN A 48 5.17 -10.02 -6.03
C ASN A 48 4.48 -11.03 -5.10
N ASP A 49 3.68 -10.54 -4.15
CA ASP A 49 2.95 -11.36 -3.19
C ASP A 49 1.44 -11.30 -3.49
N PRO A 50 0.87 -12.37 -4.08
CA PRO A 50 -0.53 -12.41 -4.44
C PRO A 50 -1.47 -12.43 -3.23
N GLN A 51 -1.00 -12.81 -2.03
CA GLN A 51 -1.82 -12.78 -0.82
C GLN A 51 -2.21 -11.37 -0.40
N THR A 52 -1.50 -10.35 -0.90
CA THR A 52 -1.83 -8.95 -0.64
C THR A 52 -2.96 -8.42 -1.52
N GLY A 53 -3.39 -9.19 -2.53
CA GLY A 53 -4.33 -8.77 -3.58
C GLY A 53 -3.66 -8.21 -4.84
N GLY A 54 -2.32 -8.15 -4.89
CA GLY A 54 -1.60 -7.83 -6.12
C GLY A 54 -1.58 -9.00 -7.12
N TYR A 55 -1.38 -8.71 -8.40
CA TYR A 55 -1.37 -9.71 -9.47
C TYR A 55 -0.46 -9.29 -10.63
N GLU A 56 0.06 -10.25 -11.39
CA GLU A 56 0.75 -9.93 -12.65
C GLU A 56 -0.26 -9.64 -13.76
N LYS A 57 0.01 -8.61 -14.56
CA LYS A 57 -0.75 -8.30 -15.78
C LYS A 57 0.19 -7.90 -16.91
N LEU A 58 -0.26 -8.05 -18.15
CA LEU A 58 0.50 -7.60 -19.31
C LEU A 58 0.33 -6.09 -19.49
N HIS A 59 1.45 -5.40 -19.72
CA HIS A 59 1.44 -3.98 -20.04
C HIS A 59 0.91 -3.75 -21.46
N SER A 60 -0.17 -2.98 -21.60
CA SER A 60 -0.94 -2.83 -22.84
C SER A 60 -0.14 -2.36 -24.05
N ARG A 61 0.94 -1.59 -23.85
CA ARG A 61 1.79 -1.08 -24.95
C ARG A 61 3.02 -1.92 -25.28
N THR A 62 3.51 -2.72 -24.32
CA THR A 62 4.82 -3.39 -24.45
C THR A 62 4.70 -4.91 -24.42
N GLY A 63 3.55 -5.46 -24.03
CA GLY A 63 3.34 -6.91 -23.87
C GLY A 63 4.16 -7.55 -22.75
N LYS A 64 4.90 -6.76 -21.97
CA LYS A 64 5.73 -7.27 -20.87
C LYS A 64 4.90 -7.45 -19.60
N PRO A 65 5.19 -8.49 -18.78
CA PRO A 65 4.54 -8.65 -17.48
C PRO A 65 4.91 -7.50 -16.55
N ILE A 66 3.92 -7.00 -15.82
CA ILE A 66 4.07 -6.01 -14.76
C ILE A 66 3.29 -6.46 -13.53
N TRP A 67 3.75 -6.07 -12.36
CA TRP A 67 3.03 -6.27 -11.12
C TRP A 67 1.98 -5.17 -10.91
N ALA A 68 0.72 -5.53 -10.72
CA ALA A 68 -0.38 -4.61 -10.47
C ALA A 68 -0.82 -4.68 -9.00
N CYS A 69 -0.65 -3.58 -8.27
CA CYS A 69 -1.14 -3.42 -6.89
C CYS A 69 -2.52 -2.75 -6.80
N SER A 70 -3.26 -2.59 -7.90
CA SER A 70 -4.54 -1.88 -7.88
C SER A 70 -5.60 -2.52 -6.97
N SER A 71 -5.49 -3.82 -6.71
CA SER A 71 -6.36 -4.57 -5.80
C SER A 71 -5.68 -4.91 -4.47
N CYS A 72 -4.49 -4.35 -4.23
CA CYS A 72 -3.73 -4.59 -3.01
C CYS A 72 -4.24 -3.71 -1.87
N ILE A 73 -4.64 -4.32 -0.76
CA ILE A 73 -5.16 -3.59 0.42
C ILE A 73 -4.16 -3.50 1.57
N PHE A 74 -2.95 -4.06 1.41
CA PHE A 74 -1.95 -4.16 2.48
C PHE A 74 -1.66 -2.80 3.14
N ALA A 75 -1.39 -1.77 2.35
CA ALA A 75 -1.00 -0.45 2.86
C ALA A 75 -2.12 0.24 3.66
N HIS A 76 -3.37 -0.19 3.45
CA HIS A 76 -4.56 0.42 4.01
C HIS A 76 -5.19 -0.38 5.16
N LYS A 77 -4.50 -1.40 5.67
CA LYS A 77 -4.92 -2.13 6.87
C LYS A 77 -4.28 -1.50 8.09
N THR A 78 -5.09 -1.14 9.07
CA THR A 78 -4.63 -0.49 10.30
C THR A 78 -3.55 -1.31 11.02
N LYS A 79 -3.65 -2.65 11.00
CA LYS A 79 -2.65 -3.55 11.59
C LYS A 79 -1.24 -3.41 10.97
N ASN A 80 -1.14 -2.88 9.76
CA ASN A 80 0.14 -2.70 9.05
C ASN A 80 0.74 -1.30 9.28
N ALA A 81 -0.02 -0.38 9.88
CA ALA A 81 0.40 0.96 10.26
C ALA A 81 0.58 1.14 11.77
N LYS A 82 0.31 0.09 12.57
CA LYS A 82 0.44 0.10 14.04
C LYS A 82 1.56 -0.81 14.51
N LYS A 83 2.07 -0.51 15.71
CA LYS A 83 3.11 -1.27 16.42
C LYS A 83 2.60 -2.62 16.87
#